data_AF-A0A6C0L143-F1
#
_entry.id   AF-A0A6C0L143-F1
#
_cell.length_a   1.000
_cell.length_b   1.000
_cell.length_c   1.000
_cell.angle_alpha   90.00
_cell.angle_beta   90.00
_cell.angle_gamma   90.00
#
_symmetry.space_group_name_H-M   'P 1'
#
loop_
_entity.id
_entity.type
_entity.pdbx_description
1 polymer ?
#
loop_
_entity_poly.entity_id
_entity_poly.type
_entity_poly.pdbx_seq_one_letter_code
_entity_poly.pdbx_strand_id
1 'polypeptide(L)'
;MRVIFIVLTIIIVFIFIVLNSHSGGESFQNVPKYISQSYYPSYLELNPLICYVSSAESYLDKQYFKKAFENSINFEITSDPKMKFKADLALLPEPVVLDQENSDGEYPYDFISHVKDISFSFVQLVDSGTIQTFNDIQNYHIYIKEGGYVEYLYKKIFAFIKFEKNPKITYYSSNNIALEALESGKCDAIALLASHPNEFIQRMSYKLKINIVPWNLDENLVDVFAYYLRGLKRTKIKLKEYNYTDFNTELLSYGYNNSLFINKNLSPDIVEKITNMVFRVKDITRSASIGGSLYVPFHNGTKEWLKKFGYISITESEQDPSCALLVGKVPCTGKDAKYAKQVYAREFWGSKIPNDQSAVSYLRTINEKKNNPFNGKIYSDFIKDNAYMCVEDLKKRTKVACEKSGNTWDKPCLSNDECPFYKSNQNYNNNFGKCINGFCEMPLGVIRKGYTQYSNNPICHNCPASNPSCCEVTENMPSPDYAFKNDRVERIANQKELNMRRIAT
;
A
#
# COMPACT_ATOMS: atom_id res chain seq x y z
N MET A 1 -20.76 11.01 98.65
CA MET A 1 -20.84 10.12 97.46
C MET A 1 -21.83 10.62 96.40
N ARG A 2 -23.16 10.54 96.56
CA ARG A 2 -24.14 10.86 95.49
C ARG A 2 -23.89 12.19 94.74
N VAL A 3 -23.55 13.28 95.44
CA VAL A 3 -23.26 14.60 94.82
C VAL A 3 -22.09 14.56 93.83
N ILE A 4 -21.00 13.86 94.17
CA ILE A 4 -19.80 13.76 93.31
C ILE A 4 -20.13 13.04 91.99
N PHE A 5 -20.97 12.00 92.06
CA PHE A 5 -21.41 11.25 90.88
C PHE A 5 -22.25 12.11 89.95
N ILE A 6 -23.19 12.91 90.50
CA ILE A 6 -24.02 13.84 89.72
C ILE A 6 -23.16 14.91 89.03
N VAL A 7 -22.18 15.48 89.73
CA VAL A 7 -21.24 16.46 89.15
C VAL A 7 -20.42 15.84 88.01
N LEU A 8 -19.90 14.61 88.18
CA LEU A 8 -19.19 13.90 87.13
C LEU A 8 -20.06 13.62 85.89
N THR A 9 -21.31 13.16 86.07
CA THR A 9 -22.23 12.94 84.95
C THR A 9 -22.55 14.26 84.22
N ILE A 10 -22.78 15.36 84.94
CA ILE A 10 -23.01 16.68 84.34
C ILE A 10 -21.78 17.14 83.55
N ILE A 11 -20.56 16.99 84.09
CA ILE A 11 -19.33 17.35 83.38
C ILE A 11 -19.16 16.52 82.10
N ILE A 12 -19.39 15.21 82.15
CA ILE A 12 -19.29 14.32 80.96
C ILE A 12 -20.33 14.71 79.91
N VAL A 13 -21.57 14.97 80.29
CA VAL A 13 -22.63 15.44 79.38
C VAL A 13 -22.28 16.81 78.80
N PHE A 14 -21.74 17.74 79.59
CA PHE A 14 -21.35 19.07 79.12
C PHE A 14 -20.17 18.99 78.13
N ILE A 15 -19.17 18.15 78.40
CA ILE A 15 -18.08 17.87 77.45
C ILE A 15 -18.62 17.25 76.16
N PHE A 16 -19.54 16.29 76.25
CA PHE A 16 -20.14 15.66 75.07
C PHE A 16 -21.00 16.63 74.24
N ILE A 17 -21.71 17.56 74.90
CA ILE A 17 -22.44 18.65 74.22
C ILE A 17 -21.47 19.63 73.57
N VAL A 18 -20.43 20.07 74.27
CA VAL A 18 -19.41 21.01 73.73
C VAL A 18 -18.73 20.42 72.50
N LEU A 19 -18.30 19.15 72.56
CA LEU A 19 -17.67 18.45 71.42
C LEU A 19 -18.60 18.35 70.20
N ASN A 20 -19.87 18.02 70.38
CA ASN A 20 -20.84 17.93 69.27
C ASN A 20 -21.35 19.32 68.81
N SER A 21 -21.28 20.36 69.65
CA SER A 21 -21.60 21.74 69.27
C SER A 21 -20.52 22.44 68.42
N HIS A 22 -19.40 21.77 68.16
CA HIS A 22 -18.36 22.22 67.21
C HIS A 22 -18.37 21.44 65.89
N SER A 23 -19.22 20.42 65.73
CA SER A 23 -19.55 19.80 64.44
C SER A 23 -20.81 20.43 63.85
N GLY A 24 -20.76 21.74 63.54
CA GLY A 24 -21.95 22.56 63.28
C GLY A 24 -21.87 23.60 62.14
N GLY A 25 -20.78 23.65 61.37
CA GLY A 25 -20.72 24.33 60.07
C GLY A 25 -20.73 25.87 60.04
N GLU A 26 -19.57 26.47 59.81
CA GLU A 26 -19.46 27.63 58.92
C GLU A 26 -18.12 27.61 58.16
N SER A 27 -17.86 28.58 57.28
CA SER A 27 -17.01 28.36 56.09
C SER A 27 -15.50 28.25 56.35
N PHE A 28 -14.90 27.16 55.89
CA PHE A 28 -13.50 27.14 55.44
C PHE A 28 -13.41 26.81 53.94
N GLN A 29 -13.40 27.88 53.13
CA GLN A 29 -12.67 27.84 51.88
C GLN A 29 -11.18 27.56 52.20
N ASN A 30 -10.48 26.85 51.32
CA ASN A 30 -9.08 26.40 51.47
C ASN A 30 -8.84 25.15 52.36
N VAL A 31 -9.52 24.04 52.06
CA VAL A 31 -8.96 22.69 52.32
C VAL A 31 -8.28 22.18 51.03
N PRO A 32 -7.02 21.69 51.07
CA PRO A 32 -6.34 21.18 49.88
C PRO A 32 -7.07 20.01 49.21
N LYS A 33 -7.17 20.03 47.88
CA LYS A 33 -8.02 19.12 47.08
C LYS A 33 -7.35 17.76 46.78
N TYR A 34 -6.95 17.04 47.83
CA TYR A 34 -6.23 15.77 47.80
C TYR A 34 -6.68 14.91 49.02
N ILE A 35 -7.04 13.63 48.96
CA ILE A 35 -7.15 12.63 47.87
C ILE A 35 -8.36 11.72 48.14
N SER A 36 -9.21 11.49 47.13
CA SER A 36 -10.07 10.29 47.03
C SER A 36 -10.62 10.05 45.62
N GLN A 37 -9.89 10.44 44.58
CA GLN A 37 -10.18 9.93 43.23
C GLN A 37 -9.73 8.47 43.17
N SER A 38 -10.70 7.54 43.19
CA SER A 38 -10.47 6.13 42.89
C SER A 38 -9.82 6.01 41.51
N TYR A 39 -8.56 5.61 41.47
CA TYR A 39 -7.83 5.43 40.22
C TYR A 39 -8.33 4.14 39.54
N TYR A 40 -9.17 4.31 38.52
CA TYR A 40 -9.57 3.22 37.64
C TYR A 40 -8.56 3.15 36.48
N PRO A 41 -7.66 2.14 36.45
CA PRO A 41 -6.65 2.05 35.40
C PRO A 41 -7.31 1.86 34.04
N SER A 42 -6.75 2.48 33.01
CA SER A 42 -7.30 2.37 31.65
C SER A 42 -7.05 0.98 31.06
N TYR A 43 -7.82 0.62 30.02
CA TYR A 43 -7.64 -0.65 29.30
C TYR A 43 -6.19 -0.87 28.84
N LEU A 44 -5.48 0.20 28.46
CA LEU A 44 -4.10 0.18 27.95
C LEU A 44 -3.02 0.16 29.07
N GLU A 45 -3.43 0.27 30.33
CA GLU A 45 -2.58 -0.01 31.49
C GLU A 45 -2.75 -1.46 31.93
N LEU A 46 -4.00 -1.97 31.91
CA LEU A 46 -4.34 -3.35 32.27
C LEU A 46 -3.92 -4.39 31.22
N ASN A 47 -3.89 -4.00 29.94
CA ASN A 47 -3.55 -4.88 28.82
C ASN A 47 -2.38 -4.26 28.04
N PRO A 48 -1.13 -4.71 28.23
CA PRO A 48 0.02 -4.18 27.49
C PRO A 48 -0.07 -4.57 26.02
N LEU A 49 0.09 -3.61 25.10
CA LEU A 49 0.04 -3.88 23.67
C LEU A 49 1.24 -4.71 23.21
N ILE A 50 1.00 -5.83 22.54
CA ILE A 50 2.04 -6.63 21.91
C ILE A 50 2.44 -5.97 20.59
N CYS A 51 3.69 -5.54 20.48
CA CYS A 51 4.26 -4.87 19.32
C CYS A 51 5.26 -5.81 18.61
N TYR A 52 4.95 -6.25 17.38
CA TYR A 52 5.86 -7.06 16.58
C TYR A 52 6.85 -6.19 15.78
N VAL A 53 8.13 -6.58 15.82
CA VAL A 53 9.17 -6.11 14.89
C VAL A 53 9.94 -7.29 14.30
N SER A 54 10.26 -7.23 13.00
CA SER A 54 11.16 -8.20 12.38
C SER A 54 12.54 -8.14 13.02
N SER A 55 13.15 -9.31 13.23
CA SER A 55 14.51 -9.43 13.79
C SER A 55 15.55 -8.63 12.99
N ALA A 56 15.38 -8.57 11.66
CA ALA A 56 16.31 -7.91 10.73
C ALA A 56 16.40 -6.38 10.89
N GLU A 57 15.27 -5.70 11.15
CA GLU A 57 15.20 -4.23 11.33
C GLU A 57 15.02 -3.82 12.81
N SER A 58 15.10 -4.79 13.72
CA SER A 58 14.59 -4.66 15.09
C SER A 58 15.19 -3.52 15.92
N TYR A 59 16.41 -3.04 15.65
CA TYR A 59 17.01 -1.91 16.37
C TYR A 59 16.23 -0.61 16.17
N LEU A 60 15.97 -0.23 14.92
CA LEU A 60 15.28 1.01 14.58
C LEU A 60 13.78 0.90 14.90
N ASP A 61 13.19 -0.26 14.64
CA ASP A 61 11.76 -0.48 14.87
C ASP A 61 11.43 -0.55 16.37
N LYS A 62 12.35 -1.06 17.22
CA LYS A 62 12.26 -0.92 18.69
C LYS A 62 12.37 0.53 19.14
N GLN A 63 13.24 1.33 18.53
CA GLN A 63 13.33 2.76 18.84
C GLN A 63 12.09 3.54 18.42
N TYR A 64 11.43 3.17 17.31
CA TYR A 64 10.17 3.79 16.91
C TYR A 64 9.09 3.58 17.98
N PHE A 65 8.83 2.32 18.37
CA PHE A 65 7.82 2.01 19.37
C PHE A 65 8.08 2.70 20.71
N LYS A 66 9.34 2.71 21.19
CA LYS A 66 9.73 3.49 22.37
C LYS A 66 9.42 4.99 22.21
N LYS A 67 9.91 5.63 21.14
CA LYS A 67 9.69 7.07 20.90
C LYS A 67 8.23 7.46 20.63
N ALA A 68 7.36 6.51 20.32
CA ALA A 68 5.92 6.73 20.12
C ALA A 68 5.10 6.55 21.41
N PHE A 69 5.50 5.62 22.29
CA PHE A 69 4.65 5.14 23.40
C PHE A 69 5.31 5.22 24.80
N GLU A 70 6.59 5.58 24.92
CA GLU A 70 7.25 5.77 26.22
C GLU A 70 6.43 6.68 27.15
N ASN A 71 6.21 6.21 28.39
CA ASN A 71 5.43 6.89 29.43
C ASN A 71 3.98 7.22 29.05
N SER A 72 3.44 6.61 27.98
CA SER A 72 2.09 6.90 27.46
C SER A 72 1.14 5.71 27.58
N ILE A 73 1.62 4.48 27.34
CA ILE A 73 0.88 3.21 27.47
C ILE A 73 1.83 2.08 27.85
N ASN A 74 1.30 0.96 28.38
CA ASN A 74 2.07 -0.26 28.55
C ASN A 74 2.15 -1.03 27.22
N PHE A 75 3.34 -1.54 26.88
CA PHE A 75 3.56 -2.34 25.67
C PHE A 75 4.76 -3.28 25.81
N GLU A 76 4.75 -4.40 25.07
CA GLU A 76 5.85 -5.35 24.97
C GLU A 76 6.32 -5.45 23.52
N ILE A 77 7.64 -5.49 23.25
CA ILE A 77 8.15 -5.66 21.89
C ILE A 77 8.67 -7.09 21.68
N THR A 78 8.05 -7.81 20.75
CA THR A 78 8.43 -9.17 20.36
C THR A 78 9.02 -9.23 18.94
N SER A 79 9.82 -10.26 18.69
CA SER A 79 10.30 -10.65 17.36
C SER A 79 10.04 -12.14 17.06
N ASP A 80 9.22 -12.83 17.85
CA ASP A 80 8.79 -14.21 17.55
C ASP A 80 7.97 -14.22 16.24
N PRO A 81 8.39 -14.95 15.19
CA PRO A 81 7.63 -15.06 13.94
C PRO A 81 6.17 -15.50 14.13
N LYS A 82 5.83 -16.23 15.20
CA LYS A 82 4.44 -16.63 15.52
C LYS A 82 3.53 -15.45 15.82
N MET A 83 4.09 -14.34 16.30
CA MET A 83 3.35 -13.11 16.64
C MET A 83 3.23 -12.14 15.47
N LYS A 84 3.92 -12.39 14.35
CA LYS A 84 3.97 -11.51 13.17
C LYS A 84 2.60 -11.04 12.67
N PHE A 85 1.60 -11.92 12.71
CA PHE A 85 0.20 -11.64 12.32
C PHE A 85 -0.79 -11.94 13.47
N LYS A 86 -0.35 -11.73 14.72
CA LYS A 86 -1.15 -11.93 15.95
C LYS A 86 -0.92 -10.87 17.03
N ALA A 87 0.14 -10.09 16.91
CA ALA A 87 0.41 -8.94 17.77
C ALA A 87 -0.68 -7.87 17.59
N ASP A 88 -0.81 -6.97 18.56
CA ASP A 88 -1.72 -5.82 18.49
C ASP A 88 -1.25 -4.82 17.43
N LEU A 89 0.06 -4.57 17.41
CA LEU A 89 0.74 -3.67 16.47
C LEU A 89 1.89 -4.38 15.76
N ALA A 90 2.15 -4.04 14.51
CA ALA A 90 3.27 -4.57 13.74
C ALA A 90 3.92 -3.51 12.85
N LEU A 91 5.25 -3.45 12.86
CA LEU A 91 6.02 -2.74 11.84
C LEU A 91 6.44 -3.73 10.75
N LEU A 92 5.90 -3.55 9.55
CA LEU A 92 6.10 -4.46 8.41
C LEU A 92 6.21 -3.68 7.09
N PRO A 93 6.92 -4.24 6.08
CA PRO A 93 6.79 -3.81 4.70
C PRO A 93 5.38 -4.14 4.22
N GLU A 94 4.71 -3.21 3.57
CA GLU A 94 3.31 -3.41 3.14
C GLU A 94 3.06 -4.72 2.36
N PRO A 95 3.90 -5.15 1.39
CA PRO A 95 3.70 -6.41 0.66
C PRO A 95 3.59 -7.66 1.55
N VAL A 96 4.24 -7.64 2.72
CA VAL A 96 4.24 -8.75 3.68
C VAL A 96 2.87 -8.91 4.34
N VAL A 97 2.07 -7.83 4.40
CA VAL A 97 0.65 -7.87 4.79
C VAL A 97 -0.23 -8.20 3.59
N LEU A 98 0.12 -7.71 2.38
CA LEU A 98 -0.67 -7.98 1.16
C LEU A 98 -0.73 -9.46 0.78
N ASP A 99 0.35 -10.22 0.99
CA ASP A 99 0.35 -11.66 0.71
C ASP A 99 -0.45 -12.50 1.72
N GLN A 100 -1.12 -11.85 2.69
CA GLN A 100 -2.05 -12.48 3.62
C GLN A 100 -3.51 -12.04 3.35
N GLU A 101 -3.79 -11.47 2.17
CA GLU A 101 -5.14 -11.24 1.64
C GLU A 101 -5.95 -12.56 1.64
N ASN A 102 -7.10 -12.58 2.31
CA ASN A 102 -7.94 -13.77 2.43
C ASN A 102 -8.87 -13.94 1.20
N SER A 103 -9.83 -14.88 1.28
CA SER A 103 -10.81 -15.11 0.21
C SER A 103 -11.70 -13.91 -0.10
N ASP A 104 -11.82 -12.96 0.83
CA ASP A 104 -12.86 -11.94 0.86
C ASP A 104 -12.28 -10.54 0.60
N GLY A 105 -10.98 -10.46 0.32
CA GLY A 105 -10.23 -9.22 0.10
C GLY A 105 -9.80 -8.53 1.40
N GLU A 106 -9.78 -9.25 2.52
CA GLU A 106 -9.34 -8.74 3.82
C GLU A 106 -7.91 -9.16 4.16
N TYR A 107 -7.16 -8.24 4.77
CA TYR A 107 -5.82 -8.46 5.31
C TYR A 107 -5.88 -8.83 6.80
N PRO A 108 -4.83 -9.42 7.41
CA PRO A 108 -4.80 -9.71 8.86
C PRO A 108 -4.71 -8.45 9.73
N TYR A 109 -4.27 -7.33 9.16
CA TYR A 109 -4.14 -6.04 9.83
C TYR A 109 -4.74 -4.91 8.99
N ASP A 110 -5.18 -3.88 9.69
CA ASP A 110 -5.51 -2.58 9.10
C ASP A 110 -4.31 -1.62 9.24
N PHE A 111 -4.34 -0.52 8.49
CA PHE A 111 -3.26 0.46 8.40
C PHE A 111 -3.40 1.60 9.44
N ILE A 112 -2.26 2.09 9.97
CA ILE A 112 -2.20 3.34 10.76
C ILE A 112 -1.36 4.43 10.09
N SER A 113 -0.07 4.18 9.81
CA SER A 113 0.88 5.22 9.40
C SER A 113 2.00 4.65 8.54
N HIS A 114 2.42 5.38 7.50
CA HIS A 114 3.76 5.17 6.95
C HIS A 114 4.80 5.58 8.01
N VAL A 115 5.91 4.84 8.13
CA VAL A 115 6.95 5.10 9.15
C VAL A 115 8.30 5.43 8.52
N LYS A 116 8.75 4.63 7.55
CA LYS A 116 10.04 4.83 6.87
C LYS A 116 10.07 4.06 5.55
N ASP A 117 10.81 4.56 4.57
CA ASP A 117 11.17 3.77 3.39
C ASP A 117 12.23 2.71 3.77
N ILE A 118 12.11 1.52 3.16
CA ILE A 118 13.19 0.53 3.10
C ILE A 118 13.62 0.36 1.63
N SER A 119 14.91 0.45 1.37
CA SER A 119 15.49 0.37 0.01
C SER A 119 16.19 -0.95 -0.19
N PHE A 120 16.11 -1.51 -1.39
CA PHE A 120 16.99 -2.61 -1.78
C PHE A 120 18.41 -2.09 -2.08
N SER A 121 19.43 -2.87 -1.74
CA SER A 121 20.80 -2.67 -2.21
C SER A 121 21.62 -3.95 -2.10
N PHE A 122 22.69 -4.05 -2.88
CA PHE A 122 23.81 -4.93 -2.57
C PHE A 122 24.90 -4.13 -1.85
N VAL A 123 25.51 -4.72 -0.84
CA VAL A 123 26.72 -4.23 -0.20
C VAL A 123 27.86 -5.18 -0.57
N GLN A 124 28.86 -4.66 -1.28
CA GLN A 124 30.06 -5.38 -1.71
C GLN A 124 31.31 -4.63 -1.25
N LEU A 125 32.51 -5.17 -1.49
CA LEU A 125 33.75 -4.41 -1.32
C LEU A 125 33.93 -3.42 -2.49
N VAL A 126 34.64 -2.30 -2.26
CA VAL A 126 35.02 -1.38 -3.35
C VAL A 126 35.90 -2.13 -4.36
N ASP A 127 36.92 -2.82 -3.85
CA ASP A 127 37.96 -3.46 -4.67
C ASP A 127 37.50 -4.76 -5.37
N SER A 128 36.30 -5.29 -5.07
CA SER A 128 35.72 -6.40 -5.84
C SER A 128 35.07 -5.95 -7.14
N GLY A 129 34.45 -4.76 -7.16
CA GLY A 129 33.88 -4.13 -8.37
C GLY A 129 32.79 -4.93 -9.11
N THR A 130 32.32 -6.06 -8.56
CA THR A 130 31.68 -7.15 -9.29
C THR A 130 30.26 -6.84 -9.78
N ILE A 131 29.40 -6.27 -8.95
CA ILE A 131 28.00 -6.00 -9.29
C ILE A 131 27.86 -4.51 -9.65
N GLN A 132 27.31 -4.23 -10.83
CA GLN A 132 26.98 -2.89 -11.33
C GLN A 132 25.47 -2.74 -11.55
N THR A 133 24.80 -3.84 -11.93
CA THR A 133 23.36 -3.94 -12.16
C THR A 133 22.75 -5.11 -11.38
N PHE A 134 21.43 -5.09 -11.19
CA PHE A 134 20.72 -6.21 -10.56
C PHE A 134 20.82 -7.52 -11.36
N ASN A 135 21.02 -7.47 -12.69
CA ASN A 135 21.10 -8.67 -13.52
C ASN A 135 22.44 -9.41 -13.36
N ASP A 136 23.49 -8.73 -12.89
CA ASP A 136 24.84 -9.31 -12.83
C ASP A 136 24.93 -10.46 -11.81
N ILE A 137 24.02 -10.49 -10.82
CA ILE A 137 24.00 -11.43 -9.69
C ILE A 137 24.04 -12.89 -10.12
N GLN A 138 23.55 -13.22 -11.32
CA GLN A 138 23.60 -14.57 -11.90
C GLN A 138 25.03 -15.15 -12.00
N ASN A 139 26.05 -14.31 -11.93
CA ASN A 139 27.46 -14.71 -11.95
C ASN A 139 28.11 -14.77 -10.57
N TYR A 140 27.44 -14.34 -9.50
CA TYR A 140 28.04 -14.06 -8.20
C TYR A 140 27.41 -14.85 -7.04
N HIS A 141 28.16 -14.90 -5.94
CA HIS A 141 27.76 -15.50 -4.67
C HIS A 141 27.18 -14.43 -3.75
N ILE A 142 25.84 -14.42 -3.65
CA ILE A 142 25.09 -13.43 -2.89
C ILE A 142 24.68 -14.00 -1.52
N TYR A 143 24.94 -13.25 -0.45
CA TYR A 143 24.45 -13.57 0.89
C TYR A 143 23.11 -12.88 1.18
N ILE A 144 22.14 -13.63 1.70
CA ILE A 144 20.77 -13.18 1.98
C ILE A 144 20.41 -13.47 3.44
N LYS A 145 19.80 -12.50 4.13
CA LYS A 145 19.38 -12.68 5.53
C LYS A 145 18.21 -13.67 5.62
N GLU A 146 18.41 -14.78 6.33
CA GLU A 146 17.35 -15.75 6.61
C GLU A 146 16.21 -15.10 7.42
N GLY A 147 14.97 -15.30 6.98
CA GLY A 147 13.76 -14.66 7.53
C GLY A 147 13.67 -13.15 7.27
N GLY A 148 14.62 -12.56 6.55
CA GLY A 148 14.69 -11.13 6.29
C GLY A 148 13.73 -10.67 5.19
N TYR A 149 13.39 -9.37 5.19
CA TYR A 149 12.58 -8.78 4.12
C TYR A 149 13.23 -8.92 2.74
N VAL A 150 14.57 -8.98 2.68
CA VAL A 150 15.32 -9.21 1.44
C VAL A 150 15.14 -10.62 0.87
N GLU A 151 15.01 -11.66 1.71
CA GLU A 151 14.68 -13.01 1.24
C GLU A 151 13.30 -13.03 0.60
N TYR A 152 12.33 -12.38 1.24
CA TYR A 152 10.96 -12.24 0.75
C TYR A 152 10.92 -11.55 -0.63
N LEU A 153 11.61 -10.41 -0.79
CA LEU A 153 11.71 -9.71 -2.06
C LEU A 153 12.45 -10.55 -3.12
N TYR A 154 13.59 -11.15 -2.76
CA TYR A 154 14.36 -12.01 -3.65
C TYR A 154 13.53 -13.19 -4.18
N LYS A 155 12.79 -13.88 -3.31
CA LYS A 155 11.90 -14.99 -3.70
C LYS A 155 10.83 -14.56 -4.70
N LYS A 156 10.23 -13.37 -4.52
CA LYS A 156 9.28 -12.82 -5.50
C LYS A 156 9.94 -12.41 -6.81
N ILE A 157 11.12 -11.78 -6.77
CA ILE A 157 11.86 -11.43 -8.00
C ILE A 157 12.26 -12.70 -8.76
N PHE A 158 12.75 -13.74 -8.09
CA PHE A 158 13.13 -15.01 -8.73
C PHE A 158 11.93 -15.79 -9.29
N ALA A 159 10.74 -15.64 -8.71
CA ALA A 159 9.50 -16.17 -9.29
C ALA A 159 9.02 -15.39 -10.53
N PHE A 160 9.58 -14.19 -10.78
CA PHE A 160 9.21 -13.30 -11.88
C PHE A 160 10.27 -13.27 -13.00
N ILE A 161 11.55 -13.17 -12.65
CA ILE A 161 12.70 -13.19 -13.57
C ILE A 161 13.20 -14.63 -13.74
N LYS A 162 12.96 -15.21 -14.92
CA LYS A 162 13.67 -16.41 -15.39
C LYS A 162 15.12 -16.02 -15.75
N PHE A 163 16.05 -16.08 -14.79
CA PHE A 163 17.48 -15.87 -15.08
C PHE A 163 18.02 -16.97 -16.00
N GLU A 164 18.98 -16.64 -16.88
CA GLU A 164 19.65 -17.62 -17.74
C GLU A 164 20.53 -18.59 -16.92
N LYS A 165 21.05 -18.08 -15.79
CA LYS A 165 21.86 -18.82 -14.82
C LYS A 165 21.39 -18.46 -13.41
N ASN A 166 21.22 -19.45 -12.54
CA ASN A 166 20.80 -19.19 -11.17
C ASN A 166 21.96 -18.57 -10.36
N PRO A 167 21.74 -17.44 -9.64
CA PRO A 167 22.74 -16.86 -8.76
C PRO A 167 23.07 -17.81 -7.61
N LYS A 168 24.31 -17.81 -7.12
CA LYS A 168 24.72 -18.66 -6.00
C LYS A 168 24.29 -18.00 -4.69
N ILE A 169 23.13 -18.38 -4.17
CA ILE A 169 22.60 -17.82 -2.92
C ILE A 169 23.16 -18.57 -1.70
N THR A 170 23.40 -17.86 -0.60
CA THR A 170 23.59 -18.47 0.73
C THR A 170 22.84 -17.67 1.78
N TYR A 171 22.08 -18.37 2.61
CA TYR A 171 21.32 -17.78 3.70
C TYR A 171 22.18 -17.65 4.95
N TYR A 172 22.10 -16.51 5.63
CA TYR A 172 22.85 -16.28 6.87
C TYR A 172 21.93 -15.96 8.05
N SER A 173 22.22 -16.60 9.19
CA SER A 173 21.46 -16.46 10.43
C SER A 173 21.87 -15.24 11.25
N SER A 174 23.17 -14.90 11.30
CA SER A 174 23.72 -13.76 12.06
C SER A 174 24.46 -12.75 11.18
N ASN A 175 24.41 -11.47 11.55
CA ASN A 175 25.02 -10.40 10.76
C ASN A 175 26.56 -10.46 10.79
N ASN A 176 27.14 -11.09 11.82
CA ASN A 176 28.58 -11.34 11.89
C ASN A 176 29.02 -12.35 10.81
N ILE A 177 28.26 -13.43 10.60
CA ILE A 177 28.54 -14.44 9.55
C ILE A 177 28.57 -13.79 8.15
N ALA A 178 27.69 -12.82 7.89
CA ALA A 178 27.69 -12.08 6.63
C ALA A 178 28.89 -11.12 6.50
N LEU A 179 29.22 -10.38 7.58
CA LEU A 179 30.39 -9.50 7.64
C LEU A 179 31.69 -10.28 7.38
N GLU A 180 31.89 -11.40 8.11
CA GLU A 180 33.04 -12.28 7.98
C GLU A 180 33.10 -12.94 6.59
N ALA A 181 31.96 -13.27 5.98
CA ALA A 181 31.91 -13.83 4.63
C ALA A 181 32.36 -12.81 3.57
N LEU A 182 31.89 -11.56 3.66
CA LEU A 182 32.30 -10.49 2.74
C LEU A 182 33.79 -10.12 2.93
N GLU A 183 34.24 -10.01 4.17
CA GLU A 183 35.63 -9.72 4.55
C GLU A 183 36.62 -10.80 4.11
N SER A 184 36.20 -12.08 4.09
CA SER A 184 37.03 -13.21 3.67
C SER A 184 36.79 -13.68 2.23
N GLY A 185 36.05 -12.90 1.42
CA GLY A 185 35.78 -13.24 0.01
C GLY A 185 34.96 -14.52 -0.20
N LYS A 186 34.22 -14.98 0.82
CA LYS A 186 33.30 -16.12 0.74
C LYS A 186 31.96 -15.75 0.07
N CYS A 187 31.71 -14.46 -0.13
CA CYS A 187 30.66 -13.92 -0.97
C CYS A 187 31.12 -12.64 -1.67
N ASP A 188 30.55 -12.37 -2.84
CA ASP A 188 30.83 -11.16 -3.61
C ASP A 188 30.07 -9.95 -3.06
N ALA A 189 28.85 -10.19 -2.54
CA ALA A 189 27.99 -9.17 -1.97
C ALA A 189 26.96 -9.74 -0.97
N ILE A 190 26.46 -8.85 -0.11
CA ILE A 190 25.32 -9.07 0.78
C ILE A 190 24.13 -8.31 0.22
N ALA A 191 23.02 -8.98 -0.07
CA ALA A 191 21.78 -8.31 -0.45
C ALA A 191 21.02 -7.84 0.80
N LEU A 192 20.51 -6.61 0.77
CA LEU A 192 19.72 -6.00 1.83
C LEU A 192 18.45 -5.35 1.28
N LEU A 193 17.40 -5.32 2.11
CA LEU A 193 16.19 -4.54 1.94
C LEU A 193 15.90 -3.91 3.30
N ALA A 194 16.38 -2.68 3.48
CA ALA A 194 16.65 -2.10 4.80
C ALA A 194 16.34 -0.60 4.83
N SER A 195 16.08 -0.06 6.02
CA SER A 195 15.94 1.39 6.18
C SER A 195 17.31 2.07 6.28
N HIS A 196 17.37 3.35 5.89
CA HIS A 196 18.60 4.15 5.92
C HIS A 196 18.42 5.39 6.81
N PRO A 197 19.33 5.67 7.78
CA PRO A 197 20.54 4.90 8.11
C PRO A 197 20.26 3.49 8.63
N ASN A 198 21.26 2.62 8.54
CA ASN A 198 21.18 1.23 9.00
C ASN A 198 22.40 0.87 9.83
N GLU A 199 22.20 0.29 11.02
CA GLU A 199 23.30 -0.04 11.93
C GLU A 199 24.26 -1.08 11.33
N PHE A 200 23.75 -2.08 10.59
CA PHE A 200 24.60 -3.12 10.01
C PHE A 200 25.46 -2.57 8.85
N ILE A 201 24.86 -1.77 7.96
CA ILE A 201 25.61 -1.09 6.88
C ILE A 201 26.64 -0.11 7.46
N GLN A 202 26.29 0.61 8.53
CA GLN A 202 27.20 1.53 9.20
C GLN A 202 28.40 0.80 9.82
N ARG A 203 28.16 -0.29 10.56
CA ARG A 203 29.20 -1.19 11.09
C ARG A 203 30.09 -1.75 9.97
N MET A 204 29.51 -2.14 8.82
CA MET A 204 30.29 -2.56 7.65
C MET A 204 31.18 -1.42 7.12
N SER A 205 30.64 -0.21 6.93
CA SER A 205 31.39 0.94 6.39
C SER A 205 32.57 1.39 7.27
N TYR A 206 32.48 1.22 8.59
CA TYR A 206 33.58 1.54 9.50
C TYR A 206 34.68 0.45 9.54
N LYS A 207 34.36 -0.81 9.21
CA LYS A 207 35.34 -1.91 9.20
C LYS A 207 35.96 -2.14 7.82
N LEU A 208 35.17 -1.98 6.76
CA LEU A 208 35.49 -2.38 5.39
C LEU A 208 35.26 -1.22 4.42
N LYS A 209 36.09 -1.12 3.38
CA LYS A 209 35.80 -0.27 2.20
C LYS A 209 34.68 -0.92 1.40
N ILE A 210 33.43 -0.53 1.67
CA ILE A 210 32.26 -1.04 0.96
C ILE A 210 31.82 -0.13 -0.19
N ASN A 211 31.22 -0.72 -1.22
CA ASN A 211 30.41 -0.05 -2.24
C ASN A 211 28.93 -0.46 -2.01
N ILE A 212 28.00 0.49 -2.20
CA ILE A 212 26.56 0.24 -2.09
C ILE A 212 25.93 0.35 -3.49
N VAL A 213 25.54 -0.79 -4.05
CA VAL A 213 24.93 -0.89 -5.37
C VAL A 213 23.39 -0.86 -5.22
N PRO A 214 22.69 0.16 -5.72
CA PRO A 214 21.24 0.25 -5.61
C PRO A 214 20.54 -0.66 -6.64
N TRP A 215 19.24 -0.88 -6.46
CA TRP A 215 18.44 -1.47 -7.54
C TRP A 215 18.15 -0.39 -8.58
N ASN A 216 18.93 -0.36 -9.66
CA ASN A 216 18.60 0.43 -10.84
C ASN A 216 17.66 -0.39 -11.75
N LEU A 217 16.35 -0.17 -11.64
CA LEU A 217 15.36 -0.72 -12.58
C LEU A 217 15.29 0.14 -13.84
N ASP A 218 15.23 -0.51 -15.01
CA ASP A 218 14.82 0.13 -16.26
C ASP A 218 13.43 0.77 -16.06
N GLU A 219 13.31 2.07 -16.34
CA GLU A 219 12.06 2.82 -16.17
C GLU A 219 10.90 2.22 -16.99
N ASN A 220 11.18 1.49 -18.07
CA ASN A 220 10.16 0.77 -18.86
C ASN A 220 9.62 -0.49 -18.16
N LEU A 221 10.31 -1.01 -17.15
CA LEU A 221 9.93 -2.20 -16.38
C LEU A 221 9.33 -1.86 -15.00
N VAL A 222 9.47 -0.63 -14.51
CA VAL A 222 9.06 -0.21 -13.16
C VAL A 222 7.59 -0.53 -12.87
N ASP A 223 6.68 -0.19 -13.79
CA ASP A 223 5.25 -0.46 -13.63
C ASP A 223 4.95 -1.97 -13.58
N VAL A 224 5.71 -2.79 -14.34
CA VAL A 224 5.60 -4.25 -14.32
C VAL A 224 6.01 -4.79 -12.96
N PHE A 225 7.18 -4.36 -12.47
CA PHE A 225 7.62 -4.75 -11.13
C PHE A 225 6.65 -4.25 -10.06
N ALA A 226 6.09 -3.05 -10.15
CA ALA A 226 5.07 -2.56 -9.21
C ALA A 226 3.77 -3.37 -9.22
N TYR A 227 3.36 -3.92 -10.38
CA TYR A 227 2.18 -4.79 -10.48
C TYR A 227 2.41 -6.16 -9.81
N TYR A 228 3.51 -6.85 -10.12
CA TYR A 228 3.82 -8.16 -9.54
C TYR A 228 4.33 -8.06 -8.08
N LEU A 229 5.01 -6.96 -7.74
CA LEU A 229 5.52 -6.62 -6.41
C LEU A 229 4.70 -5.46 -5.83
N ARG A 230 3.37 -5.64 -5.69
CA ARG A 230 2.41 -4.64 -5.16
C ARG A 230 3.03 -3.79 -4.04
N GLY A 231 3.06 -2.47 -4.21
CA GLY A 231 3.64 -1.51 -3.27
C GLY A 231 5.12 -1.17 -3.51
N LEU A 232 5.79 -1.74 -4.51
CA LEU A 232 7.14 -1.35 -4.89
C LEU A 232 7.16 0.12 -5.37
N LYS A 233 8.06 0.91 -4.79
CA LYS A 233 8.25 2.33 -5.09
C LYS A 233 9.73 2.64 -5.33
N ARG A 234 10.01 3.78 -5.99
CA ARG A 234 11.34 4.38 -6.00
C ARG A 234 11.65 4.92 -4.60
N THR A 235 12.83 4.62 -4.08
CA THR A 235 13.31 4.98 -2.72
C THR A 235 14.68 5.66 -2.79
N LYS A 236 15.18 6.15 -1.66
CA LYS A 236 16.47 6.87 -1.56
C LYS A 236 17.39 6.27 -0.49
N ILE A 237 18.66 6.08 -0.86
CA ILE A 237 19.75 5.72 0.04
C ILE A 237 20.62 6.95 0.27
N LYS A 238 20.77 7.39 1.52
CA LYS A 238 21.55 8.58 1.88
C LYS A 238 22.93 8.16 2.38
N LEU A 239 23.96 8.36 1.57
CA LEU A 239 25.30 7.84 1.86
C LEU A 239 26.03 8.58 2.99
N LYS A 240 25.65 9.84 3.26
CA LYS A 240 26.21 10.69 4.34
C LYS A 240 26.17 10.12 5.76
N GLU A 241 25.37 9.08 6.01
CA GLU A 241 25.25 8.41 7.31
C GLU A 241 26.25 7.25 7.48
N TYR A 242 27.05 6.97 6.45
CA TYR A 242 28.03 5.89 6.37
C TYR A 242 29.43 6.46 6.15
N ASN A 243 30.45 5.68 6.49
CA ASN A 243 31.84 6.01 6.22
C ASN A 243 32.13 5.77 4.72
N TYR A 244 31.78 6.76 3.89
CA TYR A 244 31.82 6.69 2.43
C TYR A 244 32.63 7.86 1.85
N THR A 245 33.40 7.65 0.78
CA THR A 245 34.31 8.68 0.24
C THR A 245 33.61 9.83 -0.46
N ASP A 246 32.36 9.63 -0.92
CA ASP A 246 31.51 10.67 -1.50
C ASP A 246 30.31 10.96 -0.59
N PHE A 247 30.49 11.92 0.31
CA PHE A 247 29.51 12.26 1.36
C PHE A 247 28.25 12.98 0.84
N ASN A 248 28.23 13.43 -0.42
CA ASN A 248 27.16 14.28 -0.96
C ASN A 248 26.18 13.55 -1.89
N THR A 249 26.29 12.24 -2.05
CA THR A 249 25.45 11.45 -2.96
C THR A 249 24.23 10.82 -2.27
N GLU A 250 23.05 11.05 -2.84
CA GLU A 250 21.87 10.21 -2.64
C GLU A 250 21.77 9.21 -3.81
N LEU A 251 21.70 7.92 -3.51
CA LEU A 251 21.42 6.91 -4.55
C LEU A 251 19.91 6.69 -4.66
N LEU A 252 19.40 6.68 -5.89
CA LEU A 252 18.05 6.20 -6.18
C LEU A 252 18.06 4.67 -6.22
N SER A 253 17.07 4.05 -5.57
CA SER A 253 16.86 2.61 -5.58
C SER A 253 15.37 2.29 -5.65
N TYR A 254 15.00 1.01 -5.53
CA TYR A 254 13.64 0.55 -5.38
C TYR A 254 13.45 -0.25 -4.09
N GLY A 255 12.23 -0.22 -3.55
CA GLY A 255 11.91 -0.81 -2.27
C GLY A 255 10.47 -0.54 -1.87
N TYR A 256 10.20 -0.45 -0.57
CA TYR A 256 8.84 -0.40 -0.04
C TYR A 256 8.70 0.61 1.09
N ASN A 257 7.46 1.03 1.35
CA ASN A 257 7.08 1.56 2.65
C ASN A 257 7.23 0.45 3.72
N ASN A 258 7.91 0.74 4.84
CA ASN A 258 7.75 0.01 6.09
C ASN A 258 6.80 0.83 6.98
N SER A 259 5.65 0.24 7.29
CA SER A 259 4.47 0.93 7.80
C SER A 259 3.99 0.29 9.09
N LEU A 260 3.26 1.08 9.89
CA LEU A 260 2.63 0.65 11.12
C LEU A 260 1.23 0.09 10.82
N PHE A 261 1.04 -1.17 11.19
CA PHE A 261 -0.18 -1.94 11.06
C PHE A 261 -0.76 -2.28 12.44
N ILE A 262 -2.08 -2.47 12.51
CA ILE A 262 -2.81 -2.76 13.74
C ILE A 262 -3.81 -3.91 13.55
N ASN A 263 -4.03 -4.69 14.60
CA ASN A 263 -5.06 -5.73 14.66
C ASN A 263 -6.47 -5.11 14.52
N LYS A 264 -7.18 -5.49 13.44
CA LYS A 264 -8.52 -4.98 13.10
C LYS A 264 -9.58 -5.17 14.19
N ASN A 265 -9.33 -6.08 15.14
CA ASN A 265 -10.25 -6.42 16.22
C ASN A 265 -10.13 -5.48 17.44
N LEU A 266 -9.15 -4.57 17.45
CA LEU A 266 -9.00 -3.57 18.52
C LEU A 266 -10.07 -2.48 18.36
N SER A 267 -10.64 -2.01 19.48
CA SER A 267 -11.78 -1.08 19.41
C SER A 267 -11.37 0.27 18.79
N PRO A 268 -12.24 0.92 17.99
CA PRO A 268 -11.94 2.21 17.38
C PRO A 268 -11.43 3.26 18.37
N ASP A 269 -11.97 3.32 19.59
CA ASP A 269 -11.57 4.26 20.65
C ASP A 269 -10.14 4.03 21.16
N ILE A 270 -9.67 2.77 21.16
CA ILE A 270 -8.28 2.43 21.47
C ILE A 270 -7.37 2.87 20.32
N VAL A 271 -7.79 2.59 19.09
CA VAL A 271 -6.99 2.94 17.90
C VAL A 271 -6.95 4.45 17.65
N GLU A 272 -7.99 5.21 18.01
CA GLU A 272 -7.96 6.68 17.98
C GLU A 272 -6.86 7.23 18.90
N LYS A 273 -6.72 6.66 20.11
CA LYS A 273 -5.68 7.05 21.09
C LYS A 273 -4.28 6.70 20.59
N ILE A 274 -4.08 5.48 20.07
CA ILE A 274 -2.82 5.04 19.46
C ILE A 274 -2.46 5.94 18.27
N THR A 275 -3.43 6.25 17.40
CA THR A 275 -3.24 7.16 16.27
C THR A 275 -2.79 8.54 16.75
N ASN A 276 -3.44 9.10 17.78
CA ASN A 276 -3.02 10.39 18.34
C ASN A 276 -1.56 10.37 18.85
N MET A 277 -1.12 9.28 19.50
CA MET A 277 0.28 9.13 19.97
C MET A 277 1.27 9.03 18.80
N VAL A 278 0.94 8.26 17.77
CA VAL A 278 1.74 8.07 16.55
C VAL A 278 1.91 9.38 15.78
N PHE A 279 0.81 10.11 15.57
CA PHE A 279 0.77 11.30 14.71
C PHE A 279 1.14 12.60 15.45
N ARG A 280 0.79 12.77 16.74
CA ARG A 280 0.99 14.02 17.51
C ARG A 280 1.96 13.87 18.67
N VAL A 281 3.21 13.54 18.36
CA VAL A 281 4.28 13.46 19.37
C VAL A 281 4.61 14.85 19.90
N LYS A 282 4.41 15.07 21.21
CA LYS A 282 4.49 16.37 21.89
C LYS A 282 3.59 17.43 21.22
N ASP A 283 2.34 17.06 20.97
CA ASP A 283 1.27 17.86 20.35
C ASP A 283 1.49 18.33 18.90
N ILE A 284 2.71 18.20 18.36
CA ILE A 284 3.06 18.55 16.97
C ILE A 284 2.65 17.40 16.04
N THR A 285 1.75 17.67 15.08
CA THR A 285 1.38 16.70 14.05
C THR A 285 2.55 16.45 13.08
N ARG A 286 2.90 15.18 12.89
CA ARG A 286 3.88 14.72 11.90
C ARG A 286 3.22 14.57 10.53
N SER A 287 3.33 15.59 9.68
CA SER A 287 2.80 15.57 8.30
C SER A 287 3.28 14.36 7.49
N ALA A 288 4.55 13.94 7.65
CA ALA A 288 5.09 12.75 7.00
C ALA A 288 4.45 11.42 7.46
N SER A 289 3.80 11.38 8.63
CA SER A 289 2.99 10.24 9.09
C SER A 289 1.56 10.27 8.53
N ILE A 290 1.10 11.44 8.07
CA ILE A 290 -0.03 11.58 7.14
C ILE A 290 0.39 11.20 5.70
N GLY A 291 1.57 10.60 5.52
CA GLY A 291 1.84 9.77 4.35
C GLY A 291 0.81 8.64 4.28
N GLY A 292 -0.01 8.68 3.23
CA GLY A 292 -1.15 7.73 2.98
C GLY A 292 -1.20 5.13 1.49
N SER A 293 -1.27 3.83 2.01
CA SER A 293 -1.02 2.53 1.35
C SER A 293 -2.15 2.19 0.39
N LEU A 294 -1.81 2.08 -0.88
CA LEU A 294 -2.75 1.91 -1.99
C LEU A 294 -3.73 0.71 -1.85
N TYR A 295 -3.45 -0.23 -0.94
CA TYR A 295 -4.11 -1.53 -0.85
C TYR A 295 -4.76 -1.85 0.52
N VAL A 296 -4.09 -1.54 1.64
CA VAL A 296 -4.60 -1.88 3.00
C VAL A 296 -5.40 -0.71 3.57
N PRO A 297 -6.68 -0.90 3.97
CA PRO A 297 -7.50 0.18 4.50
C PRO A 297 -6.98 0.71 5.84
N PHE A 298 -7.19 2.00 6.11
CA PHE A 298 -7.03 2.56 7.45
C PHE A 298 -7.98 1.88 8.43
N HIS A 299 -7.51 1.59 9.66
CA HIS A 299 -8.40 1.14 10.73
C HIS A 299 -9.47 2.20 11.01
N ASN A 300 -10.68 1.80 11.42
CA ASN A 300 -11.79 2.74 11.60
C ASN A 300 -11.49 3.83 12.65
N GLY A 301 -10.80 3.48 13.74
CA GLY A 301 -10.33 4.47 14.73
C GLY A 301 -9.33 5.49 14.16
N THR A 302 -8.48 5.07 13.22
CA THR A 302 -7.59 5.98 12.47
C THR A 302 -8.39 6.85 11.51
N LYS A 303 -9.39 6.29 10.80
CA LYS A 303 -10.30 7.04 9.90
C LYS A 303 -11.04 8.15 10.66
N GLU A 304 -11.60 7.85 11.83
CA GLU A 304 -12.29 8.86 12.64
C GLU A 304 -11.32 9.90 13.25
N TRP A 305 -10.10 9.52 13.65
CA TRP A 305 -9.07 10.49 14.04
C TRP A 305 -8.72 11.46 12.89
N LEU A 306 -8.49 10.92 11.68
CA LEU A 306 -8.15 11.71 10.49
C LEU A 306 -9.30 12.67 10.11
N LYS A 307 -10.57 12.26 10.20
CA LYS A 307 -11.74 13.14 10.04
C LYS A 307 -11.79 14.25 11.10
N LYS A 308 -11.64 13.87 12.38
CA LYS A 308 -11.75 14.72 13.56
C LYS A 308 -10.75 15.88 13.57
N PHE A 309 -9.55 15.64 13.04
CA PHE A 309 -8.50 16.66 12.87
C PHE A 309 -8.45 17.28 11.46
N GLY A 310 -9.39 16.93 10.56
CA GLY A 310 -9.54 17.57 9.25
C GLY A 310 -8.52 17.16 8.19
N TYR A 311 -7.90 15.99 8.33
CA TYR A 311 -6.94 15.41 7.37
C TYR A 311 -7.61 14.59 6.26
N ILE A 312 -8.86 14.16 6.46
CA ILE A 312 -9.73 13.58 5.42
C ILE A 312 -11.16 14.14 5.56
N SER A 313 -11.95 14.05 4.48
CA SER A 313 -13.31 14.59 4.45
C SER A 313 -14.28 13.87 5.42
N ILE A 314 -15.19 14.66 5.99
CA ILE A 314 -16.32 14.18 6.80
C ILE A 314 -17.51 13.78 5.90
N THR A 315 -17.63 14.35 4.70
CA THR A 315 -18.68 14.00 3.74
C THR A 315 -18.24 12.86 2.82
N GLU A 316 -19.02 11.78 2.77
CA GLU A 316 -18.93 10.74 1.74
C GLU A 316 -19.59 11.22 0.43
N SER A 317 -19.18 12.40 -0.02
CA SER A 317 -19.55 13.00 -1.31
C SER A 317 -18.79 12.34 -2.45
N GLU A 318 -19.39 12.26 -3.64
CA GLU A 318 -18.82 11.72 -4.89
C GLU A 318 -17.59 12.50 -5.45
N GLN A 319 -16.99 13.39 -4.66
CA GLN A 319 -15.82 14.18 -5.06
C GLN A 319 -14.54 13.35 -5.00
N ASP A 320 -13.60 13.70 -5.88
CA ASP A 320 -12.32 13.02 -6.03
C ASP A 320 -11.52 13.06 -4.70
N PRO A 321 -11.09 11.90 -4.16
CA PRO A 321 -10.42 11.83 -2.85
C PRO A 321 -9.10 12.60 -2.79
N SER A 322 -8.49 12.97 -3.92
CA SER A 322 -7.37 13.91 -3.96
C SER A 322 -7.67 15.27 -3.34
N CYS A 323 -8.91 15.73 -3.47
CA CYS A 323 -9.37 16.98 -2.90
C CYS A 323 -9.63 16.92 -1.38
N ALA A 324 -9.56 15.73 -0.76
CA ALA A 324 -9.79 15.56 0.68
C ALA A 324 -8.54 15.80 1.55
N LEU A 325 -7.33 15.78 0.97
CA LEU A 325 -6.07 15.99 1.69
C LEU A 325 -5.68 17.46 1.87
N LEU A 326 -6.33 18.39 1.15
CA LEU A 326 -6.08 19.83 1.31
C LEU A 326 -7.07 20.44 2.32
N VAL A 327 -6.52 20.74 3.49
CA VAL A 327 -7.17 21.27 4.70
C VAL A 327 -8.26 22.30 4.42
N GLY A 328 -9.49 22.02 4.91
CA GLY A 328 -10.39 23.04 5.44
C GLY A 328 -11.13 23.97 4.45
N LYS A 329 -12.31 23.51 3.98
CA LYS A 329 -13.46 24.35 3.54
C LYS A 329 -13.31 25.23 2.27
N VAL A 330 -13.08 24.63 1.10
CA VAL A 330 -13.65 25.13 -0.19
C VAL A 330 -13.99 23.92 -1.07
N PRO A 331 -15.06 23.91 -1.89
CA PRO A 331 -15.19 22.96 -2.99
C PRO A 331 -14.00 23.09 -3.96
N CYS A 332 -13.18 22.04 -3.97
CA CYS A 332 -11.94 21.90 -4.72
C CYS A 332 -12.18 22.02 -6.24
N THR A 333 -11.73 23.12 -6.86
CA THR A 333 -12.00 23.45 -8.26
C THR A 333 -10.77 24.01 -8.99
N GLY A 334 -10.84 24.13 -10.32
CA GLY A 334 -9.84 24.82 -11.13
C GLY A 334 -8.41 24.25 -11.03
N LYS A 335 -7.44 25.14 -10.81
CA LYS A 335 -6.02 24.78 -10.72
C LYS A 335 -5.70 23.98 -9.45
N ASP A 336 -6.38 24.28 -8.35
CA ASP A 336 -6.09 23.68 -7.05
C ASP A 336 -6.55 22.21 -7.03
N ALA A 337 -7.68 21.90 -7.67
CA ALA A 337 -8.07 20.51 -7.95
C ALA A 337 -7.06 19.77 -8.84
N LYS A 338 -6.43 20.45 -9.82
CA LYS A 338 -5.39 19.84 -10.66
C LYS A 338 -4.10 19.58 -9.87
N TYR A 339 -3.72 20.49 -8.96
CA TYR A 339 -2.58 20.33 -8.06
C TYR A 339 -2.83 19.23 -7.01
N ALA A 340 -4.00 19.22 -6.37
CA ALA A 340 -4.43 18.19 -5.43
C ALA A 340 -4.37 16.80 -6.07
N LYS A 341 -4.93 16.63 -7.28
CA LYS A 341 -4.82 15.38 -8.07
C LYS A 341 -3.37 14.99 -8.37
N GLN A 342 -2.49 15.96 -8.64
CA GLN A 342 -1.07 15.70 -8.90
C GLN A 342 -0.25 15.36 -7.64
N VAL A 343 -0.65 15.83 -6.46
CA VAL A 343 -0.04 15.44 -5.17
C VAL A 343 -0.55 14.07 -4.74
N TYR A 344 -1.87 13.87 -4.75
CA TYR A 344 -2.52 12.59 -4.44
C TYR A 344 -1.98 11.45 -5.31
N ALA A 345 -2.06 11.59 -6.64
CA ALA A 345 -1.54 10.58 -7.59
C ALA A 345 -0.01 10.39 -7.58
N ARG A 346 0.72 11.08 -6.68
CA ARG A 346 2.14 10.82 -6.40
C ARG A 346 2.39 10.13 -5.06
N GLU A 347 1.43 10.11 -4.12
CA GLU A 347 1.67 9.60 -2.77
C GLU A 347 0.63 8.59 -2.22
N PHE A 348 -0.69 8.78 -2.35
CA PHE A 348 -1.79 7.92 -1.82
C PHE A 348 -3.07 8.19 -2.66
N TRP A 349 -4.10 7.35 -2.86
CA TRP A 349 -4.55 6.12 -2.18
C TRP A 349 -5.49 5.26 -3.07
N GLY A 350 -5.66 3.97 -2.72
CA GLY A 350 -6.95 3.27 -2.67
C GLY A 350 -7.81 3.04 -3.92
N SER A 351 -7.60 1.92 -4.63
CA SER A 351 -8.62 1.32 -5.51
C SER A 351 -9.03 -0.09 -5.06
N LYS A 352 -10.31 -0.28 -4.72
CA LYS A 352 -10.94 -1.61 -4.59
C LYS A 352 -11.44 -2.18 -5.94
N ILE A 353 -11.10 -1.54 -7.05
CA ILE A 353 -11.50 -1.95 -8.41
C ILE A 353 -10.25 -2.52 -9.12
N PRO A 354 -10.33 -3.66 -9.84
CA PRO A 354 -9.20 -4.26 -10.57
C PRO A 354 -8.52 -3.39 -11.65
N ASN A 355 -9.07 -2.21 -11.93
CA ASN A 355 -8.49 -1.22 -12.84
C ASN A 355 -7.55 -0.28 -12.07
N ASP A 356 -6.39 -0.77 -11.64
CA ASP A 356 -5.33 0.13 -11.18
C ASP A 356 -4.93 1.06 -12.34
N GLN A 357 -4.92 2.35 -12.06
CA GLN A 357 -4.62 3.39 -13.03
C GLN A 357 -3.15 3.31 -13.51
N SER A 358 -2.26 2.68 -12.72
CA SER A 358 -0.88 2.35 -13.10
C SER A 358 -0.83 1.48 -14.38
N ALA A 359 -1.63 0.42 -14.45
CA ALA A 359 -1.71 -0.46 -15.62
C ALA A 359 -2.25 0.28 -16.84
N VAL A 360 -3.21 1.19 -16.65
CA VAL A 360 -3.80 2.00 -17.72
C VAL A 360 -2.80 3.03 -18.28
N SER A 361 -1.92 3.61 -17.46
CA SER A 361 -0.81 4.47 -17.92
C SER A 361 0.34 3.67 -18.55
N TYR A 362 0.71 2.53 -17.97
CA TYR A 362 1.74 1.61 -18.45
C TYR A 362 1.48 1.21 -19.91
N LEU A 363 0.27 0.70 -20.19
CA LEU A 363 -0.09 0.23 -21.52
C LEU A 363 -0.24 1.37 -22.54
N ARG A 364 -0.61 2.59 -22.11
CA ARG A 364 -0.62 3.78 -22.97
C ARG A 364 0.81 4.14 -23.43
N THR A 365 1.75 4.16 -22.50
CA THR A 365 3.15 4.54 -22.76
C THR A 365 3.90 3.50 -23.60
N ILE A 366 3.56 2.21 -23.47
CA ILE A 366 4.17 1.14 -24.30
C ILE A 366 3.77 1.24 -25.78
N ASN A 367 2.51 1.59 -26.07
CA ASN A 367 2.01 1.66 -27.44
C ASN A 367 2.76 2.72 -28.29
N GLU A 368 3.34 3.72 -27.61
CA GLU A 368 4.14 4.80 -28.21
C GLU A 368 5.63 4.42 -28.45
N LYS A 369 6.16 3.40 -27.76
CA LYS A 369 7.59 3.01 -27.79
C LYS A 369 7.91 1.78 -28.68
N LYS A 370 7.09 1.49 -29.70
CA LYS A 370 7.11 0.24 -30.49
C LYS A 370 8.38 -0.04 -31.35
N ASN A 371 9.42 0.81 -31.27
CA ASN A 371 10.56 0.82 -32.21
C ASN A 371 11.91 0.30 -31.64
N ASN A 372 11.92 -0.54 -30.59
CA ASN A 372 13.15 -1.21 -30.12
C ASN A 372 13.09 -2.73 -30.36
N PRO A 373 13.92 -3.32 -31.24
CA PRO A 373 13.83 -4.73 -31.62
C PRO A 373 14.27 -5.72 -30.53
N PHE A 374 15.13 -5.33 -29.58
CA PHE A 374 15.61 -6.26 -28.54
C PHE A 374 14.50 -6.63 -27.55
N ASN A 375 13.61 -5.69 -27.22
CA ASN A 375 12.50 -5.94 -26.30
C ASN A 375 11.41 -6.83 -26.92
N GLY A 376 11.22 -6.78 -28.25
CA GLY A 376 10.09 -7.41 -28.93
C GLY A 376 9.93 -8.91 -28.64
N LYS A 377 11.03 -9.68 -28.62
CA LYS A 377 10.99 -11.13 -28.41
C LYS A 377 10.79 -11.53 -26.94
N ILE A 378 11.53 -10.90 -26.02
CA ILE A 378 11.39 -11.20 -24.59
C ILE A 378 9.98 -10.85 -24.11
N TYR A 379 9.41 -9.75 -24.59
CA TYR A 379 8.02 -9.37 -24.28
C TYR A 379 6.97 -10.25 -25.00
N SER A 380 7.19 -10.69 -26.25
CA SER A 380 6.22 -11.57 -26.94
C SER A 380 6.04 -12.90 -26.22
N ASP A 381 7.15 -13.44 -25.71
CA ASP A 381 7.17 -14.76 -25.08
C ASP A 381 6.73 -14.65 -23.61
N PHE A 382 7.09 -13.55 -22.91
CA PHE A 382 6.58 -13.23 -21.58
C PHE A 382 5.06 -13.04 -21.54
N ILE A 383 4.47 -12.30 -22.51
CA ILE A 383 3.01 -12.08 -22.59
C ILE A 383 2.28 -13.37 -23.00
N LYS A 384 2.87 -14.23 -23.85
CA LYS A 384 2.33 -15.57 -24.21
C LYS A 384 2.30 -16.57 -23.05
N ASP A 385 3.13 -16.40 -22.03
CA ASP A 385 3.18 -17.30 -20.87
C ASP A 385 2.36 -16.76 -19.66
N ASN A 386 2.45 -15.46 -19.34
CA ASN A 386 2.16 -14.96 -17.98
C ASN A 386 1.08 -13.86 -17.86
N ALA A 387 0.59 -13.31 -18.98
CA ALA A 387 -0.35 -12.18 -18.96
C ALA A 387 -1.84 -12.60 -18.94
N TYR A 388 -2.14 -13.87 -18.65
CA TYR A 388 -3.47 -14.47 -18.79
C TYR A 388 -4.25 -14.41 -17.48
N MET A 389 -5.58 -14.42 -17.56
CA MET A 389 -6.49 -14.35 -16.41
C MET A 389 -7.59 -15.41 -16.48
N CYS A 390 -7.96 -15.94 -15.31
CA CYS A 390 -9.15 -16.79 -15.17
C CYS A 390 -10.37 -15.90 -14.94
N VAL A 391 -11.23 -15.74 -15.95
CA VAL A 391 -12.24 -14.67 -16.04
C VAL A 391 -13.24 -14.68 -14.89
N GLU A 392 -13.68 -15.87 -14.48
CA GLU A 392 -14.69 -16.07 -13.44
C GLU A 392 -14.08 -16.31 -12.04
N ASP A 393 -12.74 -16.47 -11.94
CA ASP A 393 -12.03 -16.62 -10.66
C ASP A 393 -10.57 -16.16 -10.76
N LEU A 394 -10.37 -14.85 -10.59
CA LEU A 394 -9.08 -14.16 -10.69
C LEU A 394 -7.99 -14.70 -9.74
N LYS A 395 -8.33 -15.54 -8.76
CA LYS A 395 -7.37 -16.16 -7.82
C LYS A 395 -6.63 -17.35 -8.47
N LYS A 396 -7.20 -17.97 -9.51
CA LYS A 396 -6.58 -19.07 -10.25
C LYS A 396 -5.54 -18.52 -11.23
N ARG A 397 -4.26 -18.58 -10.84
CA ARG A 397 -3.11 -18.04 -11.60
C ARG A 397 -2.53 -19.00 -12.65
N THR A 398 -3.17 -20.12 -12.94
CA THR A 398 -2.71 -21.05 -13.99
C THR A 398 -3.87 -21.55 -14.85
N LYS A 399 -3.58 -21.74 -16.14
CA LYS A 399 -4.51 -22.29 -17.14
C LYS A 399 -5.20 -23.57 -16.65
N VAL A 400 -4.40 -24.53 -16.20
CA VAL A 400 -4.88 -25.84 -15.73
C VAL A 400 -5.80 -25.72 -14.52
N ALA A 401 -5.55 -24.80 -13.58
CA ALA A 401 -6.43 -24.59 -12.44
C ALA A 401 -7.77 -23.93 -12.85
N CYS A 402 -7.71 -23.01 -13.82
CA CYS A 402 -8.89 -22.36 -14.39
C CYS A 402 -9.78 -23.35 -15.14
N GLU A 403 -9.24 -24.01 -16.17
CA GLU A 403 -9.98 -24.92 -17.05
C GLU A 403 -10.52 -26.14 -16.29
N LYS A 404 -9.78 -26.69 -15.32
CA LYS A 404 -10.25 -27.77 -14.43
C LYS A 404 -11.46 -27.36 -13.58
N SER A 405 -11.71 -26.06 -13.42
CA SER A 405 -12.89 -25.54 -12.72
C SER A 405 -14.10 -25.26 -13.63
N GLY A 406 -13.96 -25.44 -14.95
CA GLY A 406 -14.95 -25.00 -15.94
C GLY A 406 -14.89 -23.51 -16.27
N ASN A 407 -13.83 -22.81 -15.85
CA ASN A 407 -13.67 -21.36 -16.03
C ASN A 407 -12.86 -21.01 -17.30
N THR A 408 -13.10 -19.82 -17.85
CA THR A 408 -12.49 -19.30 -19.07
C THR A 408 -11.10 -18.72 -18.79
N TRP A 409 -10.08 -19.22 -19.48
CA TRP A 409 -8.71 -18.70 -19.44
C TRP A 409 -8.48 -17.69 -20.58
N ASP A 410 -8.68 -16.41 -20.29
CA ASP A 410 -8.59 -15.30 -21.26
C ASP A 410 -7.19 -14.67 -21.28
N LYS A 411 -6.84 -14.01 -22.38
CA LYS A 411 -5.50 -13.47 -22.65
C LYS A 411 -5.58 -12.08 -23.30
N PRO A 412 -4.53 -11.25 -23.18
CA PRO A 412 -4.46 -9.98 -23.89
C PRO A 412 -4.60 -10.18 -25.40
N CYS A 413 -5.37 -9.32 -26.05
CA CYS A 413 -5.33 -9.21 -27.51
C CYS A 413 -3.94 -8.71 -27.95
N LEU A 414 -3.40 -9.26 -29.03
CA LEU A 414 -2.11 -8.84 -29.62
C LEU A 414 -2.33 -8.10 -30.95
N SER A 415 -3.45 -8.38 -31.60
CA SER A 415 -3.97 -7.81 -32.83
C SER A 415 -5.44 -7.38 -32.63
N ASN A 416 -5.94 -6.53 -33.53
CA ASN A 416 -7.32 -6.06 -33.44
C ASN A 416 -8.35 -7.15 -33.75
N ASP A 417 -7.99 -8.11 -34.59
CA ASP A 417 -8.86 -9.17 -35.09
C ASP A 417 -9.18 -10.25 -34.03
N GLU A 418 -8.50 -10.19 -32.88
CA GLU A 418 -8.82 -10.97 -31.68
C GLU A 418 -9.99 -10.37 -30.85
N CYS A 419 -10.56 -9.23 -31.28
CA CYS A 419 -11.55 -8.49 -30.51
C CYS A 419 -12.98 -8.60 -31.07
N PRO A 420 -13.97 -8.94 -30.22
CA PRO A 420 -15.32 -9.33 -30.67
C PRO A 420 -16.12 -8.21 -31.36
N PHE A 421 -15.70 -6.95 -31.22
CA PHE A 421 -16.35 -5.80 -31.83
C PHE A 421 -15.47 -5.06 -32.86
N TYR A 422 -14.29 -5.58 -33.21
CA TYR A 422 -13.40 -4.85 -34.12
C TYR A 422 -14.01 -4.72 -35.52
N LYS A 423 -14.27 -3.48 -35.93
CA LYS A 423 -15.01 -3.15 -37.17
C LYS A 423 -16.36 -3.87 -37.29
N SER A 424 -17.01 -4.18 -36.15
CA SER A 424 -18.36 -4.73 -36.14
C SER A 424 -19.40 -3.70 -36.58
N ASN A 425 -19.13 -2.40 -36.41
CA ASN A 425 -19.81 -1.32 -37.13
C ASN A 425 -19.28 -1.26 -38.57
N GLN A 426 -20.12 -1.56 -39.56
CA GLN A 426 -19.82 -1.51 -41.00
C GLN A 426 -20.66 -0.45 -41.75
N ASN A 427 -21.41 0.35 -40.99
CA ASN A 427 -22.32 1.39 -41.47
C ASN A 427 -21.61 2.66 -41.96
N TYR A 428 -20.33 2.81 -41.64
CA TYR A 428 -19.42 3.88 -42.06
C TYR A 428 -17.98 3.45 -41.80
N ASN A 429 -17.00 4.03 -42.49
CA ASN A 429 -15.60 3.70 -42.27
C ASN A 429 -15.15 4.12 -40.85
N ASN A 430 -14.69 3.14 -40.05
CA ASN A 430 -14.23 3.37 -38.69
C ASN A 430 -13.20 2.31 -38.25
N ASN A 431 -12.65 2.49 -37.04
CA ASN A 431 -11.76 1.53 -36.38
C ASN A 431 -12.13 1.35 -34.90
N PHE A 432 -13.43 1.18 -34.61
CA PHE A 432 -13.92 0.86 -33.27
C PHE A 432 -13.80 -0.63 -32.96
N GLY A 433 -13.85 -0.96 -31.66
CA GLY A 433 -13.79 -2.33 -31.14
C GLY A 433 -12.41 -2.99 -31.23
N LYS A 434 -11.39 -2.21 -31.62
CA LYS A 434 -9.99 -2.62 -31.80
C LYS A 434 -9.33 -3.09 -30.50
N CYS A 435 -8.16 -3.72 -30.62
CA CYS A 435 -7.33 -3.99 -29.46
C CYS A 435 -6.69 -2.68 -28.97
N ILE A 436 -7.16 -2.18 -27.82
CA ILE A 436 -6.55 -1.06 -27.11
C ILE A 436 -5.81 -1.65 -25.92
N ASN A 437 -4.48 -1.57 -25.93
CA ASN A 437 -3.68 -1.83 -24.73
C ASN A 437 -3.87 -3.27 -24.18
N GLY A 438 -3.98 -4.28 -25.06
CA GLY A 438 -4.24 -5.67 -24.65
C GLY A 438 -5.69 -5.97 -24.24
N PHE A 439 -6.54 -4.95 -24.16
CA PHE A 439 -7.99 -5.07 -23.92
C PHE A 439 -8.75 -4.71 -25.19
N CYS A 440 -9.79 -5.47 -25.51
CA CYS A 440 -10.65 -5.13 -26.63
C CYS A 440 -11.51 -3.91 -26.29
N GLU A 441 -11.55 -2.91 -27.17
CA GLU A 441 -12.48 -1.78 -27.07
C GLU A 441 -13.92 -2.32 -27.10
N MET A 442 -14.75 -1.83 -26.19
CA MET A 442 -16.11 -2.34 -25.99
C MET A 442 -17.12 -1.21 -26.23
N PRO A 443 -18.29 -1.52 -26.82
CA PRO A 443 -19.40 -0.58 -26.90
C PRO A 443 -19.99 -0.31 -25.51
N LEU A 444 -20.89 0.66 -25.43
CA LEU A 444 -21.68 0.96 -24.24
C LEU A 444 -22.64 -0.21 -23.93
N GLY A 445 -23.09 -0.35 -22.69
CA GLY A 445 -24.00 -1.41 -22.25
C GLY A 445 -23.33 -2.71 -21.79
N VAL A 446 -22.26 -3.15 -22.47
CA VAL A 446 -21.53 -4.36 -22.05
C VAL A 446 -20.65 -4.10 -20.82
N ILE A 447 -20.54 -5.11 -19.97
CA ILE A 447 -19.63 -5.13 -18.82
C ILE A 447 -18.43 -6.00 -19.20
N ARG A 448 -17.22 -5.43 -19.16
CA ARG A 448 -15.97 -6.20 -19.38
C ARG A 448 -15.83 -7.28 -18.31
N LYS A 449 -15.48 -8.49 -18.74
CA LYS A 449 -15.16 -9.65 -17.88
C LYS A 449 -13.68 -10.02 -17.92
N GLY A 450 -13.04 -9.87 -19.09
CA GLY A 450 -11.61 -10.10 -19.28
C GLY A 450 -10.98 -9.16 -20.31
N TYR A 451 -9.88 -9.59 -20.91
CA TYR A 451 -9.20 -8.92 -22.01
C TYR A 451 -10.09 -8.88 -23.27
N THR A 452 -10.59 -10.05 -23.66
CA THR A 452 -11.51 -10.25 -24.79
C THR A 452 -12.95 -10.47 -24.33
N GLN A 453 -13.15 -11.05 -23.13
CA GLN A 453 -14.47 -11.47 -22.64
C GLN A 453 -15.31 -10.33 -22.04
N TYR A 454 -16.63 -10.41 -22.19
CA TYR A 454 -17.62 -9.46 -21.69
C TYR A 454 -18.94 -10.15 -21.29
N SER A 455 -19.84 -9.42 -20.64
CA SER A 455 -21.24 -9.81 -20.40
C SER A 455 -22.18 -8.63 -20.66
N ASN A 456 -23.49 -8.91 -20.62
CA ASN A 456 -24.58 -8.01 -21.00
C ASN A 456 -24.60 -7.69 -22.50
N ASN A 457 -25.74 -7.21 -22.97
CA ASN A 457 -25.91 -6.82 -24.38
C ASN A 457 -25.34 -5.40 -24.60
N PRO A 458 -24.77 -5.13 -25.79
CA PRO A 458 -24.33 -3.79 -26.15
C PRO A 458 -25.53 -2.85 -26.37
N ILE A 459 -25.27 -1.54 -26.36
CA ILE A 459 -26.22 -0.49 -26.75
C ILE A 459 -25.93 -0.11 -28.21
N CYS A 460 -26.99 0.13 -28.99
CA CYS A 460 -26.89 0.59 -30.38
C CYS A 460 -27.66 1.89 -30.61
N HIS A 461 -27.15 2.75 -31.50
CA HIS A 461 -27.79 4.04 -31.85
C HIS A 461 -29.11 3.87 -32.59
N ASN A 462 -29.31 2.75 -33.28
CA ASN A 462 -30.54 2.45 -34.02
C ASN A 462 -31.71 1.94 -33.14
N CYS A 463 -31.58 2.00 -31.81
CA CYS A 463 -32.56 1.45 -30.88
C CYS A 463 -33.43 2.49 -30.17
N PRO A 464 -34.69 2.16 -29.84
CA PRO A 464 -35.54 3.02 -29.02
C PRO A 464 -35.01 3.09 -27.58
N ALA A 465 -35.20 4.22 -26.90
CA ALA A 465 -34.75 4.42 -25.52
C ALA A 465 -35.39 3.42 -24.50
N SER A 466 -36.50 2.78 -24.86
CA SER A 466 -37.16 1.72 -24.09
C SER A 466 -36.50 0.34 -24.22
N ASN A 467 -35.70 0.10 -25.27
CA ASN A 467 -34.91 -1.10 -25.47
C ASN A 467 -33.58 -0.74 -26.19
N PRO A 468 -32.62 -0.09 -25.51
CA PRO A 468 -31.41 0.44 -26.14
C PRO A 468 -30.44 -0.65 -26.65
N SER A 469 -30.71 -1.92 -26.34
CA SER A 469 -29.90 -3.09 -26.71
C SER A 469 -30.55 -3.99 -27.77
N CYS A 470 -31.48 -3.45 -28.56
CA CYS A 470 -32.11 -4.15 -29.68
C CYS A 470 -31.10 -4.64 -30.74
N CYS A 471 -30.16 -3.76 -31.10
CA CYS A 471 -29.07 -3.95 -32.07
C CYS A 471 -29.48 -4.64 -33.39
N GLU A 472 -30.70 -4.37 -33.86
CA GLU A 472 -31.30 -4.97 -35.05
C GLU A 472 -30.59 -4.51 -36.34
N VAL A 473 -30.52 -5.39 -37.34
CA VAL A 473 -29.92 -5.16 -38.67
C VAL A 473 -31.04 -4.90 -39.69
N THR A 474 -30.83 -4.01 -40.66
CA THR A 474 -31.86 -3.68 -41.68
C THR A 474 -31.26 -3.63 -43.09
N GLU A 475 -32.09 -3.66 -44.14
CA GLU A 475 -31.64 -3.64 -45.54
C GLU A 475 -30.70 -2.47 -45.91
N ASN A 476 -30.80 -1.34 -45.20
CA ASN A 476 -29.97 -0.15 -45.44
C ASN A 476 -28.73 -0.09 -44.53
N MET A 477 -28.64 -0.97 -43.53
CA MET A 477 -27.69 -0.92 -42.43
C MET A 477 -27.03 -2.31 -42.24
N PRO A 478 -25.88 -2.57 -42.90
CA PRO A 478 -25.30 -3.93 -43.02
C PRO A 478 -24.80 -4.55 -41.71
N SER A 479 -24.69 -3.77 -40.64
CA SER A 479 -24.33 -4.26 -39.30
C SER A 479 -25.18 -3.59 -38.23
N PRO A 480 -25.24 -4.15 -37.01
CA PRO A 480 -25.68 -3.37 -35.85
C PRO A 480 -24.86 -2.08 -35.73
N ASP A 481 -25.47 -1.03 -35.18
CA ASP A 481 -24.84 0.28 -35.05
C ASP A 481 -24.45 0.55 -33.60
N TYR A 482 -23.49 -0.23 -33.11
CA TYR A 482 -23.05 -0.22 -31.72
C TYR A 482 -22.52 1.15 -31.30
N ALA A 483 -22.99 1.64 -30.15
CA ALA A 483 -22.58 2.91 -29.59
C ALA A 483 -21.26 2.77 -28.80
N PHE A 484 -20.22 3.51 -29.17
CA PHE A 484 -18.94 3.57 -28.44
C PHE A 484 -18.75 4.93 -27.76
N LYS A 485 -17.99 4.95 -26.66
CA LYS A 485 -17.87 6.10 -25.73
C LYS A 485 -17.47 7.44 -26.37
N ASN A 486 -16.86 7.44 -27.56
CA ASN A 486 -16.43 8.66 -28.27
C ASN A 486 -16.88 8.70 -29.75
N ASP A 487 -17.78 7.81 -30.20
CA ASP A 487 -18.05 7.65 -31.64
C ASP A 487 -18.72 8.85 -32.33
N ARG A 488 -19.46 9.67 -31.57
CA ARG A 488 -20.17 10.86 -32.04
C ARG A 488 -19.34 11.77 -32.97
N VAL A 489 -18.02 11.87 -32.76
CA VAL A 489 -17.14 12.67 -33.64
C VAL A 489 -16.99 12.02 -35.02
N GLU A 490 -16.75 10.71 -35.08
CA GLU A 490 -16.68 9.94 -36.33
C GLU A 490 -18.05 9.87 -37.02
N ARG A 491 -19.15 9.78 -36.26
CA ARG A 491 -20.52 9.81 -36.79
C ARG A 491 -20.84 11.15 -37.46
N ILE A 492 -20.44 12.28 -36.86
CA ILE A 492 -20.58 13.61 -37.46
C ILE A 492 -19.70 13.72 -38.73
N ALA A 493 -18.46 13.22 -38.69
CA ALA A 493 -17.58 13.23 -39.87
C ALA A 493 -18.16 12.41 -41.05
N ASN A 494 -18.80 11.28 -40.76
CA ASN A 494 -19.41 10.38 -41.73
C ASN A 494 -20.92 10.61 -41.94
N GLN A 495 -21.47 11.75 -41.49
CA GLN A 495 -22.92 12.03 -41.50
C GLN A 495 -23.58 11.89 -42.88
N LYS A 496 -22.85 12.18 -43.97
CA LYS A 496 -23.36 11.97 -45.34
C LYS A 496 -23.63 10.50 -45.64
N GLU A 497 -22.76 9.59 -45.21
CA GLU A 497 -22.93 8.15 -45.43
C GLU A 497 -24.08 7.60 -44.56
N LEU A 498 -24.09 7.96 -43.27
CA LEU A 498 -25.15 7.59 -42.33
C LEU A 498 -26.53 8.06 -42.81
N ASN A 499 -26.65 9.30 -43.29
CA ASN A 499 -27.90 9.83 -43.84
C ASN A 499 -28.35 9.08 -45.11
N MET A 500 -27.43 8.72 -46.02
CA MET A 500 -27.77 7.91 -47.20
C MET A 500 -28.30 6.51 -46.81
N ARG A 501 -27.78 5.94 -45.72
CA ARG A 501 -28.22 4.67 -45.12
C ARG A 501 -29.45 4.81 -44.20
N ARG A 502 -29.99 6.03 -44.02
CA ARG A 502 -31.11 6.37 -43.11
C ARG A 502 -30.82 6.11 -41.62
N ILE A 503 -29.57 6.21 -41.21
CA ILE A 503 -29.10 6.00 -39.83
C ILE A 503 -28.97 7.35 -39.12
N ALA A 504 -29.47 7.47 -37.89
CA ALA A 504 -29.42 8.72 -37.11
C ALA A 504 -28.01 9.04 -36.61
N THR A 505 -27.59 10.32 -36.68
CA THR A 505 -26.23 10.78 -36.30
C THR A 505 -26.15 11.43 -34.93
#